data_AF-A0A5N6MRJ2-F1
#
_entry.id   AF-A0A5N6MRJ2-F1
#
_cell.length_a   1.000
_cell.length_b   1.000
_cell.length_c   1.000
_cell.angle_alpha   90.00
_cell.angle_beta   90.00
_cell.angle_gamma   90.00
#
_symmetry.space_group_name_H-M   'P 1'
#
loop_
_entity.id
_entity.type
_entity.pdbx_description
1 polymer ?
#
loop_
_entity_poly.entity_id
_entity_poly.type
_entity_poly.pdbx_seq_one_letter_code
_entity_poly.pdbx_strand_id
1 'polypeptide(L)'
;MITIRMYKRDDAGVLHFREALYDEDDAQLMLTSGTVGHEGSAKVQDVAPEAAEDLLHAFAVASEADGYAEIEPEEQHWVIVQYALKTAAGTERDRYLEHKATQAISSYFLWRGLGEVDHTEFAPRKLNIYCLVPDVNKAVAGLKVVLRDPLLDFTKLTIGSAPVAEPAALKQRHPLPAKRPFTLA
;
A
#
# COMPACT_ATOMS: atom_id res chain seq x y z
N MET A 1 -14.10 -8.43 3.87
CA MET A 1 -13.13 -7.50 4.50
C MET A 1 -13.53 -6.08 4.17
N ILE A 2 -13.69 -5.25 5.19
CA ILE A 2 -14.09 -3.84 5.07
C ILE A 2 -12.98 -3.00 5.70
N THR A 3 -12.57 -1.91 5.06
CA THR A 3 -11.49 -1.05 5.57
C THR A 3 -11.86 0.42 5.44
N ILE A 4 -11.59 1.19 6.49
CA ILE A 4 -11.69 2.66 6.50
C ILE A 4 -10.30 3.19 6.84
N ARG A 5 -9.73 4.03 5.99
CA ARG A 5 -8.38 4.57 6.15
C ARG A 5 -8.39 6.08 6.03
N MET A 6 -8.00 6.75 7.10
CA MET A 6 -8.07 8.20 7.22
C MET A 6 -6.72 8.78 7.63
N TYR A 7 -6.48 10.01 7.18
CA TYR A 7 -5.21 10.70 7.34
C TYR A 7 -5.40 12.11 7.85
N LYS A 8 -4.38 12.62 8.54
CA LYS A 8 -4.32 14.00 9.02
C LYS A 8 -2.89 14.50 8.94
N ARG A 9 -2.71 15.76 8.55
CA ARG A 9 -1.44 16.48 8.78
C ARG A 9 -1.54 17.30 10.06
N ASP A 10 -0.52 17.21 10.89
CA ASP A 10 -0.38 18.10 12.05
C ASP A 10 0.22 19.47 11.65
N ASP A 11 0.38 20.35 12.63
CA ASP A 11 0.90 21.72 12.43
C ASP A 11 2.36 21.73 11.92
N ALA A 12 3.10 20.63 12.10
CA ALA A 12 4.45 20.44 11.57
C ALA A 12 4.45 19.82 10.15
N GLY A 13 3.28 19.55 9.58
CA GLY A 13 3.09 18.92 8.28
C GLY A 13 3.32 17.40 8.29
N VAL A 14 3.49 16.79 9.46
CA VAL A 14 3.69 15.35 9.60
C VAL A 14 2.37 14.64 9.35
N LEU A 15 2.40 13.63 8.49
CA LEU A 15 1.23 12.84 8.13
C LEU A 15 1.03 11.70 9.15
N HIS A 16 -0.16 11.65 9.72
CA HIS A 16 -0.63 10.59 10.63
C HIS A 16 -1.76 9.81 9.96
N PHE A 17 -1.93 8.57 10.37
CA PHE A 17 -2.98 7.68 9.89
C PHE A 17 -3.80 7.09 11.04
N ARG A 18 -5.05 6.79 10.73
CA ARG A 18 -5.91 5.88 11.47
C ARG A 18 -6.58 4.96 10.48
N GLU A 19 -6.61 3.68 10.80
CA GLU A 19 -7.21 2.67 9.95
C GLU A 19 -8.00 1.67 10.79
N ALA A 20 -9.20 1.35 10.32
CA ALA A 20 -10.02 0.29 10.85
C ALA A 20 -10.20 -0.77 9.76
N LEU A 21 -9.91 -2.02 10.09
CA LEU A 21 -10.06 -3.18 9.20
C LEU A 21 -10.91 -4.21 9.91
N TYR A 22 -12.05 -4.56 9.31
CA TYR A 22 -12.89 -5.66 9.74
C TYR A 22 -12.68 -6.87 8.84
N ASP A 23 -12.25 -7.97 9.45
CA ASP A 23 -12.15 -9.28 8.82
C ASP A 23 -13.40 -10.10 9.17
N GLU A 24 -14.17 -10.47 8.14
CA GLU A 24 -15.41 -11.24 8.29
C GLU A 24 -15.14 -12.72 8.57
N ASP A 25 -14.04 -13.26 8.05
CA ASP A 25 -13.70 -14.68 8.18
C ASP A 25 -13.27 -14.99 9.62
N ASP A 26 -12.50 -14.07 10.21
CA ASP A 26 -12.04 -14.16 11.60
C ASP A 26 -12.99 -13.48 12.61
N ALA A 27 -13.99 -12.72 12.15
CA ALA A 27 -14.87 -11.89 12.96
C ALA A 27 -14.09 -10.93 13.89
N GLN A 28 -13.08 -10.26 13.32
CA GLN A 28 -12.18 -9.38 14.06
C GLN A 28 -12.15 -7.96 13.49
N LEU A 29 -12.19 -6.98 14.41
CA LEU A 29 -11.92 -5.57 14.10
C LEU A 29 -10.52 -5.21 14.58
N MET A 30 -9.67 -4.82 13.64
CA MET A 30 -8.33 -4.29 13.89
C MET A 30 -8.34 -2.77 13.70
N LEU A 31 -7.89 -2.05 14.72
CA LEU A 31 -7.68 -0.60 14.69
C LEU A 31 -6.19 -0.33 14.73
N THR A 32 -5.65 0.31 13.70
CA THR A 32 -4.25 0.74 13.65
C THR A 32 -4.14 2.26 13.57
N SER A 33 -3.11 2.84 14.18
CA SER A 33 -2.87 4.29 14.11
C SER A 33 -1.43 4.66 14.42
N GLY A 34 -0.97 5.77 13.84
CA GLY A 34 0.36 6.29 14.11
C GLY A 34 0.83 7.31 13.08
N THR A 35 2.13 7.55 13.05
CA THR A 35 2.77 8.41 12.04
C THR A 35 3.06 7.62 10.77
N VAL A 36 2.69 8.15 9.61
CA VAL A 36 2.86 7.46 8.33
C VAL A 36 4.33 7.13 8.06
N GLY A 37 4.58 5.87 7.70
CA GLY A 37 5.92 5.30 7.47
C GLY A 37 6.61 4.77 8.72
N HIS A 38 6.03 4.94 9.91
CA HIS A 38 6.50 4.36 11.16
C HIS A 38 5.51 3.30 11.65
N GLU A 39 6.01 2.28 12.35
CA GLU A 39 5.14 1.27 12.92
C GLU A 39 4.19 1.91 13.94
N GLY A 40 2.89 1.73 13.70
CA GLY A 40 1.82 2.27 14.52
C GLY A 40 1.50 1.40 15.73
N SER A 41 0.52 1.86 16.50
CA SER A 41 -0.16 1.05 17.50
C SER A 41 -1.29 0.27 16.86
N ALA A 42 -1.60 -0.92 17.40
CA ALA A 42 -2.76 -1.70 17.00
C ALA A 42 -3.56 -2.19 18.19
N LYS A 43 -4.87 -2.31 17.98
CA LYS A 43 -5.82 -3.00 18.86
C LYS A 43 -6.64 -3.95 18.02
N VAL A 44 -6.78 -5.19 18.48
CA VAL A 44 -7.61 -6.21 17.83
C VAL A 44 -8.67 -6.63 18.84
N GLN A 45 -9.90 -6.78 18.38
CA GLN A 45 -11.01 -7.25 19.18
C GLN A 45 -11.93 -8.13 18.34
N ASP A 46 -12.47 -9.18 18.95
CA ASP A 46 -13.52 -9.99 18.34
C ASP A 46 -14.80 -9.17 18.28
N VAL A 47 -15.43 -9.12 17.12
CA VAL A 47 -16.62 -8.32 16.83
C VAL A 47 -17.61 -9.18 16.08
N ALA A 48 -18.83 -9.28 16.61
CA ALA A 48 -19.91 -9.97 15.93
C ALA A 48 -20.24 -9.25 14.60
N PRO A 49 -20.51 -9.97 13.50
CA PRO A 49 -20.74 -9.36 12.19
C PRO A 49 -21.80 -8.26 12.17
N GLU A 50 -22.87 -8.42 12.96
CA GLU A 50 -23.95 -7.45 13.10
C GLU A 50 -23.53 -6.12 13.76
N ALA A 51 -22.43 -6.11 14.52
CA ALA A 51 -21.91 -4.92 15.19
C ALA A 51 -20.78 -4.23 14.41
N ALA A 52 -20.27 -4.86 13.34
CA ALA A 52 -19.12 -4.36 12.60
C ALA A 52 -19.40 -3.02 11.93
N GLU A 53 -20.55 -2.87 11.28
CA GLU A 53 -20.95 -1.64 10.57
C GLU A 53 -21.05 -0.45 11.54
N ASP A 54 -21.72 -0.62 12.67
CA ASP A 54 -21.86 0.43 13.69
C ASP A 54 -20.51 0.85 14.28
N LEU A 55 -19.60 -0.10 14.51
CA LEU A 55 -18.26 0.19 15.03
C LEU A 55 -17.37 0.90 14.00
N LEU A 56 -17.44 0.50 12.73
CA LEU A 56 -16.75 1.18 11.64
C LEU A 56 -17.27 2.60 11.44
N HIS A 57 -18.59 2.80 11.51
CA HIS A 57 -19.20 4.12 11.46
C HIS A 57 -18.77 5.00 12.64
N ALA A 58 -18.80 4.46 13.86
CA ALA A 58 -18.33 5.18 15.06
C ALA A 58 -16.85 5.55 14.95
N PHE A 59 -16.01 4.67 14.39
CA PHE A 59 -14.60 4.95 14.11
C PHE A 59 -14.42 6.11 13.12
N ALA A 60 -15.19 6.14 12.03
CA ALA A 60 -15.14 7.21 11.04
C ALA A 60 -15.52 8.56 11.68
N VAL A 61 -16.67 8.62 12.37
CA VAL A 61 -17.15 9.84 13.05
C VAL A 61 -16.14 10.36 14.08
N ALA A 62 -15.56 9.48 14.89
CA ALA A 62 -14.55 9.87 15.87
C ALA A 62 -13.26 10.38 15.21
N SER A 63 -12.87 9.79 14.07
CA SER A 63 -11.69 10.20 13.33
C SER A 63 -11.89 11.55 12.63
N GLU A 64 -13.06 11.80 12.05
CA GLU A 64 -13.44 13.10 11.48
C GLU A 64 -13.46 14.20 12.54
N ALA A 65 -14.01 13.93 13.72
CA ALA A 65 -14.01 14.88 14.84
C ALA A 65 -12.58 15.27 15.28
N ASP A 66 -11.62 14.35 15.14
CA ASP A 66 -10.20 14.59 15.40
C ASP A 66 -9.46 15.23 14.20
N GLY A 67 -10.15 15.51 13.11
CA GLY A 67 -9.63 16.15 11.90
C GLY A 67 -8.91 15.21 10.94
N TYR A 68 -9.17 13.90 11.02
CA TYR A 68 -8.77 12.95 9.99
C TYR A 68 -9.81 12.91 8.87
N ALA A 69 -9.36 12.65 7.65
CA ALA A 69 -10.22 12.49 6.49
C ALA A 69 -9.69 11.37 5.58
N GLU A 70 -10.56 10.75 4.79
CA GLU A 70 -10.11 9.92 3.67
C GLU A 70 -9.42 10.81 2.62
N ILE A 71 -8.49 10.22 1.86
CA ILE A 71 -7.88 10.91 0.72
C ILE A 71 -8.55 10.36 -0.54
N GLU A 72 -9.15 11.24 -1.32
CA GLU A 72 -9.78 10.86 -2.58
C GLU A 72 -8.76 10.16 -3.50
N PRO A 73 -9.14 9.11 -4.23
CA PRO A 73 -8.19 8.38 -5.09
C PRO A 73 -7.41 9.28 -6.05
N GLU A 74 -8.02 10.37 -6.54
CA GLU A 74 -7.41 11.34 -7.45
C GLU A 74 -6.27 12.15 -6.83
N GLU A 75 -6.29 12.35 -5.51
CA GLU A 75 -5.24 13.03 -4.75
C GLU A 75 -4.10 12.08 -4.33
N GLN A 76 -4.32 10.78 -4.50
CA GLN A 76 -3.34 9.75 -4.19
C GLN A 76 -2.39 9.50 -5.36
N HIS A 77 -1.40 8.65 -5.09
CA HIS A 77 -0.37 8.30 -6.05
C HIS A 77 -0.28 6.79 -6.21
N TRP A 78 -0.01 6.36 -7.44
CA TRP A 78 0.52 5.04 -7.69
C TRP A 78 1.99 4.99 -7.36
N VAL A 79 2.39 4.01 -6.54
CA VAL A 79 3.76 3.52 -6.45
C VAL A 79 3.78 2.10 -6.96
N ILE A 80 4.60 1.85 -7.98
CA ILE A 80 4.54 0.64 -8.79
C ILE A 80 5.81 -0.16 -8.56
N VAL A 81 5.68 -1.33 -7.96
CA VAL A 81 6.74 -2.32 -7.81
C VAL A 81 6.78 -3.15 -9.09
N GLN A 82 7.91 -3.11 -9.81
CA GLN A 82 8.08 -3.83 -11.07
C GLN A 82 9.20 -4.86 -10.97
N TYR A 83 8.90 -6.11 -11.32
CA TYR A 83 9.90 -7.17 -11.48
C TYR A 83 10.12 -7.50 -12.96
N ALA A 84 11.38 -7.54 -13.38
CA ALA A 84 11.74 -8.03 -14.70
C ALA A 84 11.62 -9.56 -14.78
N LEU A 85 10.80 -10.04 -15.72
CA LEU A 85 10.53 -11.47 -15.93
C LEU A 85 11.34 -12.02 -17.12
N LYS A 86 11.56 -13.34 -17.12
CA LYS A 86 12.25 -14.02 -18.22
C LYS A 86 11.33 -14.39 -19.38
N THR A 87 10.06 -14.68 -19.09
CA THR A 87 9.04 -15.06 -20.08
C THR A 87 8.09 -13.89 -20.33
N ALA A 88 7.40 -13.89 -21.46
CA ALA A 88 6.45 -12.82 -21.79
C ALA A 88 5.23 -12.82 -20.86
N ALA A 89 4.69 -14.00 -20.54
CA ALA A 89 3.45 -14.16 -19.77
C ALA A 89 3.67 -14.48 -18.27
N GLY A 90 4.91 -14.46 -17.79
CA GLY A 90 5.25 -14.98 -16.46
C GLY A 90 5.22 -16.51 -16.38
N THR A 91 5.66 -17.05 -15.25
CA THR A 91 5.69 -18.48 -14.90
C THR A 91 4.92 -18.70 -13.60
N GLU A 92 4.70 -19.96 -13.21
CA GLU A 92 4.12 -20.28 -11.88
C GLU A 92 4.98 -19.72 -10.74
N ARG A 93 6.31 -19.74 -10.90
CA ARG A 93 7.23 -19.10 -9.93
C ARG A 93 7.03 -17.59 -9.86
N ASP A 94 6.73 -16.93 -10.98
CA ASP A 94 6.48 -15.48 -11.00
C ASP A 94 5.13 -15.14 -10.34
N ARG A 95 4.11 -16.02 -10.47
CA ARG A 95 2.85 -15.91 -9.72
C ARG A 95 3.05 -16.13 -8.21
N TYR A 96 3.94 -17.04 -7.84
CA TYR A 96 4.32 -17.19 -6.43
C TYR A 96 5.02 -15.93 -5.90
N LEU A 97 5.92 -15.33 -6.69
CA LEU A 97 6.57 -14.05 -6.36
C LEU A 97 5.55 -12.93 -6.20
N GLU A 98 4.61 -12.78 -7.13
CA GLU A 98 3.50 -11.83 -7.03
C GLU A 98 2.75 -12.00 -5.71
N HIS A 99 2.26 -13.20 -5.42
CA HIS A 99 1.49 -13.47 -4.21
C HIS A 99 2.30 -13.13 -2.95
N LYS A 100 3.57 -13.55 -2.87
CA LYS A 100 4.43 -13.26 -1.71
C LYS A 100 4.77 -11.78 -1.58
N ALA A 101 5.05 -11.10 -2.68
CA ALA A 101 5.34 -9.67 -2.67
C ALA A 101 4.10 -8.87 -2.23
N THR A 102 2.92 -9.16 -2.79
CA THR A 102 1.66 -8.50 -2.41
C THR A 102 1.36 -8.69 -0.93
N GLN A 103 1.45 -9.92 -0.42
CA GLN A 103 1.23 -10.20 1.00
C GLN A 103 2.21 -9.46 1.92
N ALA A 104 3.50 -9.44 1.56
CA ALA A 104 4.52 -8.72 2.32
C ALA A 104 4.27 -7.20 2.32
N ILE A 105 3.93 -6.63 1.16
CA ILE A 105 3.63 -5.20 1.01
C ILE A 105 2.38 -4.84 1.81
N SER A 106 1.26 -5.54 1.62
CA SER A 106 0.00 -5.25 2.31
C SER A 106 0.17 -5.31 3.83
N SER A 107 0.84 -6.34 4.34
CA SER A 107 1.14 -6.44 5.77
C SER A 107 1.99 -5.25 6.24
N TYR A 108 3.10 -4.96 5.55
CA TYR A 108 3.99 -3.86 5.94
C TYR A 108 3.30 -2.49 5.90
N PHE A 109 2.42 -2.28 4.92
CA PHE A 109 1.73 -1.01 4.70
C PHE A 109 0.66 -0.76 5.76
N LEU A 110 -0.12 -1.78 6.13
CA LEU A 110 -1.13 -1.74 7.18
C LEU A 110 -0.57 -1.17 8.49
N TRP A 111 0.57 -1.72 8.95
CA TRP A 111 1.19 -1.27 10.20
C TRP A 111 1.78 0.15 10.15
N ARG A 112 1.84 0.78 8.98
CA ARG A 112 2.57 2.04 8.75
C ARG A 112 1.72 3.11 8.05
N GLY A 113 0.45 2.83 7.78
CA GLY A 113 -0.44 3.73 7.05
C GLY A 113 0.11 4.14 5.69
N LEU A 114 0.76 3.22 4.97
CA LEU A 114 1.38 3.52 3.67
C LEU A 114 0.43 3.32 2.48
N GLY A 115 -0.86 3.08 2.76
CA GLY A 115 -1.88 2.78 1.75
C GLY A 115 -2.06 1.28 1.57
N GLU A 116 -2.32 0.84 0.34
CA GLU A 116 -2.63 -0.56 0.05
C GLU A 116 -2.13 -1.02 -1.31
N VAL A 117 -2.13 -2.33 -1.53
CA VAL A 117 -1.97 -2.91 -2.87
C VAL A 117 -3.34 -2.92 -3.52
N ASP A 118 -3.50 -2.19 -4.62
CA ASP A 118 -4.77 -2.09 -5.34
C ASP A 118 -4.93 -3.26 -6.30
N HIS A 119 -3.96 -3.46 -7.21
CA HIS A 119 -3.98 -4.58 -8.13
C HIS A 119 -2.57 -4.95 -8.61
N THR A 120 -2.51 -6.07 -9.33
CA THR A 120 -1.31 -6.57 -9.98
C THR A 120 -1.56 -6.84 -11.46
N GLU A 121 -0.50 -6.75 -12.26
CA GLU A 121 -0.58 -6.92 -13.70
C GLU A 121 0.67 -7.63 -14.24
N PHE A 122 0.47 -8.69 -15.02
CA PHE A 122 1.52 -9.26 -15.86
C PHE A 122 1.50 -8.59 -17.23
N ALA A 123 2.50 -7.76 -17.48
CA ALA A 123 2.79 -7.21 -18.79
C ALA A 123 3.91 -8.03 -19.47
N PRO A 124 4.14 -7.87 -20.79
CA PRO A 124 5.21 -8.59 -21.48
C PRO A 124 6.56 -8.48 -20.77
N ARG A 125 7.00 -9.59 -20.17
CA ARG A 125 8.28 -9.70 -19.43
C ARG A 125 8.33 -8.85 -18.16
N LYS A 126 7.20 -8.46 -17.58
CA LYS A 126 7.12 -7.62 -16.39
C LYS A 126 5.97 -8.06 -15.48
N LEU A 127 6.20 -8.01 -14.18
CA LEU A 127 5.14 -8.03 -13.17
C LEU A 127 5.10 -6.65 -12.53
N ASN A 128 3.95 -5.98 -12.62
CA ASN A 128 3.67 -4.69 -11.99
C ASN A 128 2.73 -4.93 -10.79
N ILE A 129 3.08 -4.43 -9.61
CA ILE A 129 2.22 -4.41 -8.42
C ILE A 129 1.97 -2.95 -8.10
N TYR A 130 0.70 -2.53 -8.19
CA TYR A 130 0.27 -1.16 -8.03
C TYR A 130 -0.15 -0.93 -6.58
N CYS A 131 0.51 0.00 -5.92
CA CYS A 131 0.15 0.43 -4.58
C CYS A 131 -0.46 1.83 -4.62
N LEU A 132 -1.65 1.98 -4.07
CA LEU A 132 -2.30 3.27 -3.88
C LEU A 132 -1.79 3.84 -2.56
N VAL A 133 -1.11 4.99 -2.61
CA VAL A 133 -0.37 5.51 -1.44
C VAL A 133 -0.63 6.99 -1.16
N PRO A 134 -0.62 7.40 0.13
CA PRO A 134 -0.79 8.79 0.53
C PRO A 134 0.51 9.61 0.43
N ASP A 135 1.68 8.95 0.43
CA ASP A 135 2.99 9.59 0.33
C ASP A 135 3.99 8.70 -0.43
N VAL A 136 4.37 9.15 -1.63
CA VAL A 136 5.27 8.43 -2.53
C VAL A 136 6.63 8.15 -1.90
N ASN A 137 7.21 9.13 -1.20
CA ASN A 137 8.58 9.00 -0.70
C ASN A 137 8.64 7.99 0.46
N LYS A 138 7.66 8.05 1.36
CA LYS A 138 7.54 7.11 2.48
C LYS A 138 7.22 5.70 1.98
N ALA A 139 6.31 5.56 1.01
CA ALA A 139 6.00 4.27 0.40
C ALA A 139 7.23 3.64 -0.29
N VAL A 140 7.96 4.40 -1.11
CA VAL A 140 9.21 3.92 -1.76
C VAL A 140 10.25 3.49 -0.72
N ALA A 141 10.40 4.26 0.36
CA ALA A 141 11.33 3.90 1.44
C ALA A 141 10.92 2.58 2.12
N GLY A 142 9.64 2.41 2.42
CA GLY A 142 9.08 1.18 2.99
C GLY A 142 9.23 -0.04 2.06
N LEU A 143 8.91 0.12 0.77
CA LEU A 143 9.07 -0.92 -0.25
C LEU A 143 10.52 -1.41 -0.34
N LYS A 144 11.49 -0.48 -0.28
CA LYS A 144 12.91 -0.85 -0.27
C LYS A 144 13.35 -1.62 0.97
N VAL A 145 12.60 -1.56 2.07
CA VAL A 145 12.84 -2.34 3.28
C VAL A 145 12.20 -3.70 3.15
N VAL A 146 10.88 -3.75 2.91
CA VAL A 146 10.11 -5.00 2.91
C VAL A 146 10.52 -5.95 1.77
N LEU A 147 10.86 -5.41 0.59
CA LEU A 147 11.20 -6.24 -0.57
C LEU A 147 12.65 -6.75 -0.58
N ARG A 148 13.45 -6.44 0.45
CA ARG A 148 14.79 -7.01 0.62
C ARG A 148 14.80 -8.44 1.15
N ASP A 149 13.63 -9.01 1.42
CA ASP A 149 13.51 -10.43 1.72
C ASP A 149 14.15 -11.28 0.60
N PRO A 150 14.99 -12.29 0.94
CA PRO A 150 15.65 -13.15 -0.05
C PRO A 150 14.70 -13.84 -1.04
N LEU A 151 13.43 -14.03 -0.69
CA LEU A 151 12.43 -14.66 -1.55
C LEU A 151 11.81 -13.70 -2.57
N LEU A 152 12.06 -12.39 -2.44
CA LEU A 152 11.41 -11.34 -3.23
C LEU A 152 12.30 -10.74 -4.32
N ASP A 153 13.40 -11.41 -4.69
CA ASP A 153 14.18 -11.10 -5.90
C ASP A 153 14.57 -9.60 -6.05
N PHE A 154 14.96 -8.93 -4.97
CA PHE A 154 15.26 -7.48 -4.91
C PHE A 154 16.19 -6.97 -6.02
N THR A 155 17.09 -7.82 -6.53
CA THR A 155 18.02 -7.46 -7.63
C THR A 155 17.35 -7.16 -8.97
N LYS A 156 16.12 -7.63 -9.17
CA LYS A 156 15.32 -7.40 -10.39
C LYS A 156 14.31 -6.27 -10.22
N LEU A 157 14.26 -5.67 -9.04
CA LEU A 157 13.26 -4.69 -8.66
C LEU A 157 13.53 -3.33 -9.30
N THR A 158 12.49 -2.77 -9.89
CA THR A 158 12.41 -1.34 -10.22
C THR A 158 11.16 -0.78 -9.56
N ILE A 159 11.22 0.42 -9.00
CA ILE A 159 10.05 1.10 -8.43
C ILE A 159 9.79 2.36 -9.24
N GLY A 160 8.56 2.53 -9.69
CA GLY A 160 8.05 3.75 -10.33
C GLY A 160 6.99 4.44 -9.49
N SER A 161 6.62 5.66 -9.88
CA SER A 161 5.45 6.34 -9.33
C SER A 161 4.78 7.23 -10.37
N ALA A 162 3.47 7.42 -10.25
CA ALA A 162 2.71 8.45 -10.97
C ALA A 162 1.55 8.94 -10.08
N PRO A 163 1.11 10.21 -10.20
CA PRO A 163 -0.18 10.61 -9.66
C PRO A 163 -1.31 9.77 -10.27
N VAL A 164 -2.34 9.43 -9.48
CA VAL A 164 -3.50 8.68 -10.00
C VAL A 164 -4.22 9.48 -11.08
N ALA A 165 -4.36 10.79 -10.88
CA ALA A 165 -4.95 11.70 -11.86
C ALA A 165 -4.13 11.84 -13.17
N GLU A 166 -2.84 11.49 -13.16
CA GLU A 166 -1.97 11.56 -14.34
C GLU A 166 -1.09 10.30 -14.49
N PRO A 167 -1.68 9.14 -14.84
CA PRO A 167 -0.96 7.87 -14.89
C PRO A 167 0.20 7.84 -15.88
N ALA A 168 0.18 8.72 -16.90
CA ALA A 168 1.24 8.86 -17.88
C ALA A 168 2.52 9.54 -17.32
N ALA A 169 2.43 10.25 -16.19
CA ALA A 169 3.56 10.96 -15.57
C ALA A 169 4.48 10.04 -14.75
N LEU A 170 4.84 8.88 -15.33
CA LEU A 170 5.66 7.86 -14.70
C LEU A 170 7.10 8.36 -14.43
N LYS A 171 7.54 8.18 -13.19
CA LYS A 171 8.90 8.50 -12.75
C LYS A 171 9.53 7.32 -12.04
N GLN A 172 10.74 6.93 -12.45
CA GLN A 172 11.51 5.91 -11.73
C GLN A 172 11.98 6.45 -10.37
N ARG A 173 11.79 5.67 -9.32
CA ARG A 173 12.18 5.95 -7.93
C ARG A 173 13.28 5.02 -7.42
N HIS A 174 13.40 3.83 -8.00
CA HIS A 174 14.46 2.87 -7.68
C HIS A 174 14.75 1.95 -8.88
N PRO A 175 16.02 1.59 -9.16
CA PRO A 175 17.24 2.24 -8.67
C PRO A 175 17.41 3.64 -9.28
N LEU A 176 18.25 4.48 -8.68
CA LEU A 176 18.65 5.78 -9.23
C LEU A 176 20.18 5.81 -9.45
N PRO A 177 20.69 6.51 -10.50
CA PRO A 177 19.92 7.19 -11.54
C PRO A 177 19.22 6.21 -12.48
N ALA A 178 18.12 6.64 -13.09
CA ALA A 178 17.39 5.83 -14.06
C ALA A 178 18.23 5.67 -15.34
N LYS A 179 18.53 4.42 -15.73
CA LYS A 179 19.28 4.13 -16.95
C LYS A 179 18.40 4.19 -18.20
N ARG A 180 17.09 4.00 -18.04
CA ARG A 180 16.06 4.01 -19.08
C ARG A 180 14.78 4.63 -18.50
N PRO A 181 13.87 5.16 -19.34
CA PRO A 181 12.54 5.54 -18.89
C PRO A 181 11.82 4.37 -18.24
N PHE A 182 11.05 4.64 -17.18
CA PHE A 182 10.20 3.63 -16.55
C PHE A 182 8.98 3.40 -17.43
N THR A 183 8.73 2.14 -17.82
CA THR A 183 7.59 1.77 -18.67
C THR A 183 6.87 0.57 -18.07
N LEU A 184 5.55 0.52 -18.24
CA LEU A 184 4.71 -0.58 -17.72
C LEU A 184 4.69 -1.79 -18.67
N ALA A 185 4.85 -1.55 -19.97
CA ALA A 185 5.06 -2.54 -21.03
C ALA A 185 6.53 -2.74 -21.36
#